data_AF-A0A9Q3DDN0-F1
#
_entry.id   AF-A0A9Q3DDN0-F1
#
_cell.length_a   1.000
_cell.length_b   1.000
_cell.length_c   1.000
_cell.angle_alpha   90.00
_cell.angle_beta   90.00
_cell.angle_gamma   90.00
#
_symmetry.space_group_name_H-M   'P 1'
#
loop_
_entity.id
_entity.type
_entity.pdbx_description
1 polymer ?
#
loop_
_entity_poly.entity_id
_entity_poly.type
_entity_poly.pdbx_seq_one_letter_code
_entity_poly.pdbx_strand_id
1 'polypeptide(L)'
;MAEGRVKAYEELKNSSANAPFLLIPHWKLPFELFINACEEGLGAALHQAQIINDKPVEGPICFISRQIKPTEERYGERQREFLCLVWVLEKLHYYLDGTAFDVLTDSNAVKSLLNMKTSNRHMRRWQISIQEYRGNMAIFIKMEMVSADGLWQIPLKIQHGYHRKSTI
;
A
#
# COMPACT_ATOMS: atom_id res chain seq x y z
N MET A 1 13.61 29.36 8.77
CA MET A 1 13.66 27.89 8.51
C MET A 1 13.02 27.05 9.62
N ALA A 2 13.05 27.46 10.91
CA ALA A 2 12.44 26.69 12.01
C ALA A 2 10.90 26.81 12.08
N GLU A 3 10.33 27.99 11.81
CA GLU A 3 8.88 28.25 11.93
C GLU A 3 8.02 27.37 11.00
N GLY A 4 8.49 27.11 9.77
CA GLY A 4 7.78 26.23 8.84
C GLY A 4 7.74 24.75 9.30
N ARG A 5 8.76 24.29 10.03
CA ARG A 5 8.81 22.92 10.57
C ARG A 5 7.86 22.76 11.76
N VAL A 6 7.78 23.78 12.61
CA VAL A 6 6.85 23.79 13.76
C VAL A 6 5.41 23.79 13.25
N LYS A 7 5.10 24.63 12.25
CA LYS A 7 3.77 24.68 11.64
C LYS A 7 3.38 23.36 10.98
N ALA A 8 4.27 22.75 10.19
CA ALA A 8 4.02 21.44 9.58
C ALA A 8 3.82 20.33 10.64
N TYR A 9 4.58 20.37 11.74
CA TYR A 9 4.41 19.43 12.84
C TYR A 9 3.07 19.60 13.56
N GLU A 10 2.64 20.84 13.79
CA GLU A 10 1.33 21.13 14.39
C GLU A 10 0.16 20.73 13.48
N GLU A 11 0.27 20.97 12.17
CA GLU A 11 -0.70 20.50 11.17
C GLU A 11 -0.78 18.97 11.14
N LEU A 12 0.36 18.28 11.21
CA LEU A 12 0.41 16.82 11.25
C LEU A 12 -0.17 16.25 12.55
N LYS A 13 0.06 16.93 13.68
CA LYS A 13 -0.52 16.57 14.98
C LYS A 13 -2.03 16.78 15.00
N ASN A 14 -2.51 17.90 14.48
CA ASN A 14 -3.94 18.23 14.42
C ASN A 14 -4.70 17.31 13.47
N SER A 15 -4.10 16.95 12.35
CA SER A 15 -4.68 16.01 11.39
C SER A 15 -4.66 14.57 11.90
N SER A 16 -3.63 14.16 12.65
CA SER A 16 -3.60 12.86 13.36
C SER A 16 -4.66 12.78 14.46
N ALA A 17 -4.90 13.87 15.20
CA ALA A 17 -5.93 13.93 16.23
C ALA A 17 -7.36 13.88 15.65
N ASN A 18 -7.54 14.34 14.41
CA ASN A 18 -8.81 14.31 13.69
C ASN A 18 -8.84 13.22 12.60
N ALA A 19 -7.91 12.27 12.63
CA ALA A 19 -7.79 11.25 11.60
C ALA A 19 -9.08 10.41 11.56
N PRO A 20 -9.54 9.99 10.37
CA PRO A 20 -10.69 9.11 10.25
C PRO A 20 -10.44 7.85 11.08
N PHE A 21 -11.48 7.41 11.81
CA PHE A 21 -11.43 6.19 12.60
C PHE A 21 -10.97 5.02 11.72
N LEU A 22 -10.03 4.22 12.25
CA LEU A 22 -9.61 2.99 11.59
C LEU A 22 -10.79 2.03 11.54
N LEU A 23 -11.00 1.40 10.38
CA LEU A 23 -11.99 0.37 10.20
C LEU A 23 -11.53 -0.93 10.85
N ILE A 24 -12.47 -1.65 11.45
CA ILE A 24 -12.25 -3.03 11.91
C ILE A 24 -12.23 -3.91 10.66
N PRO A 25 -11.21 -4.78 10.48
CA PRO A 25 -11.10 -5.63 9.30
C PRO A 25 -12.26 -6.62 9.19
N HIS A 26 -12.81 -6.76 7.99
CA HIS A 26 -13.83 -7.75 7.66
C HIS A 26 -13.24 -8.83 6.75
N TRP A 27 -12.93 -10.00 7.32
CA TRP A 27 -12.16 -11.08 6.67
C TRP A 27 -12.76 -11.70 5.40
N LYS A 28 -14.06 -11.52 5.15
CA LYS A 28 -14.73 -12.03 3.93
C LYS A 28 -14.72 -11.05 2.76
N LEU A 29 -14.26 -9.82 2.98
CA LEU A 29 -14.20 -8.78 1.95
C LEU A 29 -12.74 -8.60 1.51
N PRO A 30 -12.50 -8.24 0.23
CA PRO A 30 -11.15 -8.03 -0.24
C PRO A 30 -10.51 -6.79 0.42
N PHE A 31 -9.19 -6.78 0.49
CA PHE A 31 -8.44 -5.61 0.94
C PHE A 31 -7.88 -4.80 -0.24
N GLU A 32 -7.63 -3.52 0.02
CA GLU A 32 -6.93 -2.63 -0.90
C GLU A 32 -5.63 -2.20 -0.24
N LEU A 33 -4.51 -2.59 -0.83
CA LEU A 33 -3.18 -2.33 -0.32
C LEU A 33 -2.50 -1.27 -1.15
N PHE A 34 -2.39 -0.06 -0.60
CA PHE A 34 -1.63 1.00 -1.22
C PHE A 34 -0.17 0.93 -0.78
N ILE A 35 0.77 1.00 -1.71
CA ILE A 35 2.22 1.01 -1.43
C ILE A 35 2.88 2.21 -2.11
N ASN A 36 3.93 2.73 -1.48
CA ASN A 36 4.76 3.80 -2.02
C ASN A 36 6.20 3.67 -1.50
N ALA A 37 7.19 3.93 -2.34
CA ALA A 37 8.59 4.03 -1.94
C ALA A 37 9.21 5.36 -2.37
N CYS A 38 9.94 6.00 -1.46
CA CYS A 38 10.75 7.18 -1.76
C CYS A 38 12.22 6.91 -1.44
N GLU A 39 13.05 7.96 -1.46
CA GLU A 39 14.48 7.80 -1.15
C GLU A 39 14.73 7.58 0.33
N GLU A 40 13.88 8.17 1.16
CA GLU A 40 14.01 8.19 2.60
C GLU A 40 13.27 7.03 3.28
N GLY A 41 12.21 6.52 2.66
CA GLY A 41 11.26 5.63 3.31
C GLY A 41 10.44 4.74 2.40
N LEU A 42 9.81 3.77 3.04
CA LEU A 42 8.81 2.87 2.48
C LEU A 42 7.51 3.07 3.26
N GLY A 43 6.38 3.07 2.57
CA GLY A 43 5.08 3.27 3.18
C GLY A 43 3.99 2.40 2.55
N ALA A 44 3.01 2.05 3.37
CA ALA A 44 1.80 1.39 2.91
C ALA A 44 0.59 1.70 3.78
N ALA A 45 -0.57 1.60 3.14
CA ALA A 45 -1.87 1.70 3.77
C ALA A 45 -2.74 0.52 3.36
N LEU A 46 -3.28 -0.18 4.35
CA LEU A 46 -4.26 -1.23 4.15
C LEU A 46 -5.65 -0.62 4.34
N HIS A 47 -6.46 -0.67 3.29
CA HIS A 47 -7.81 -0.15 3.25
C HIS A 47 -8.81 -1.27 2.99
N GLN A 48 -10.08 -0.99 3.27
CA GLN A 48 -11.17 -1.86 2.91
C GLN A 48 -12.45 -1.07 2.67
N ALA A 49 -13.19 -1.48 1.64
CA ALA A 49 -14.57 -1.05 1.43
C ALA A 49 -15.52 -2.03 2.13
N GLN A 50 -16.40 -1.50 2.98
CA GLN A 50 -17.36 -2.25 3.79
C GLN A 50 -18.74 -1.59 3.76
N ILE A 51 -19.76 -2.32 4.22
CA ILE A 51 -21.08 -1.75 4.52
C ILE A 51 -21.24 -1.70 6.03
N ILE A 52 -21.37 -0.50 6.60
CA ILE A 52 -21.55 -0.28 8.04
C ILE A 52 -22.86 0.49 8.21
N ASN A 53 -23.80 -0.06 8.98
CA ASN A 53 -25.14 0.53 9.18
C ASN A 53 -25.84 0.87 7.84
N ASP A 54 -25.85 -0.09 6.91
CA ASP A 54 -26.43 0.02 5.56
C ASP A 54 -25.83 1.12 4.67
N LYS A 55 -24.65 1.65 5.03
CA LYS A 55 -23.94 2.66 4.25
C LYS A 55 -22.59 2.12 3.77
N PRO A 56 -22.21 2.35 2.50
CA PRO A 56 -20.87 2.04 2.04
C PRO A 56 -19.86 2.96 2.73
N VAL A 57 -18.85 2.36 3.33
CA VAL A 57 -17.74 3.04 3.99
C VAL A 57 -16.45 2.44 3.46
N GLU A 58 -15.57 3.28 2.93
CA GLU A 58 -14.21 2.90 2.56
C GLU A 58 -13.27 3.64 3.50
N GLY A 59 -12.28 2.93 4.04
CA GLY A 59 -11.37 3.54 4.98
C GLY A 59 -10.16 2.68 5.32
N PRO A 60 -9.19 3.29 6.00
CA PRO A 60 -7.97 2.62 6.41
C PRO A 60 -8.23 1.66 7.58
N ILE A 61 -7.59 0.50 7.52
CA ILE A 61 -7.47 -0.45 8.62
C ILE A 61 -6.14 -0.25 9.34
N CYS A 62 -5.06 -0.06 8.57
CA CYS A 62 -3.72 0.07 9.12
C CYS A 62 -2.82 0.89 8.21
N PHE A 63 -1.92 1.65 8.83
CA PHE A 63 -0.83 2.34 8.15
C PHE A 63 0.50 1.78 8.67
N ILE A 64 1.43 1.52 7.76
CA ILE A 64 2.79 1.13 8.11
C ILE A 64 3.78 1.96 7.31
N SER A 65 4.83 2.42 7.96
CA SER A 65 5.96 3.05 7.28
C SER A 65 7.27 2.69 7.99
N ARG A 66 8.38 2.78 7.25
CA ARG A 66 9.72 2.66 7.82
C ARG A 66 10.72 3.44 6.98
N GLN A 67 11.82 3.83 7.62
CA GLN A 67 12.96 4.39 6.90
C GLN A 67 13.71 3.31 6.11
N ILE A 68 14.32 3.75 5.01
CA ILE A 68 15.29 2.97 4.23
C ILE A 68 16.51 2.67 5.11
N LYS A 69 16.99 1.42 5.07
CA LYS A 69 18.22 1.04 5.79
C LYS A 69 19.46 1.46 4.99
N PRO A 70 20.62 1.67 5.64
CA PRO A 70 21.87 2.00 4.93
C PRO A 70 22.24 1.00 3.82
N THR A 71 21.90 -0.28 3.98
CA THR A 71 22.14 -1.31 2.96
C THR A 71 21.21 -1.23 1.75
N GLU A 72 20.09 -0.52 1.89
CA GLU A 72 19.02 -0.35 0.92
C GLU A 72 19.11 0.99 0.17
N GLU A 73 19.88 1.98 0.68
CA GLU A 73 20.09 3.29 0.04
C GLU A 73 20.63 3.16 -1.40
N ARG A 74 21.50 2.18 -1.63
CA ARG A 74 22.07 1.85 -2.95
C ARG A 74 21.07 1.32 -3.97
N TYR A 75 19.85 0.99 -3.55
CA TYR A 75 18.82 0.51 -4.46
C TYR A 75 18.28 1.65 -5.29
N GLY A 76 18.16 1.42 -6.60
CA GLY A 76 17.47 2.36 -7.48
C GLY A 76 15.96 2.35 -7.21
N GLU A 77 15.25 3.37 -7.69
CA GLU A 77 13.80 3.56 -7.55
C GLU A 77 12.99 2.28 -7.77
N ARG A 78 13.17 1.59 -8.90
CA ARG A 78 12.49 0.32 -9.22
C ARG A 78 12.72 -0.79 -8.18
N GLN A 79 13.92 -0.83 -7.58
CA GLN A 79 14.25 -1.81 -6.55
C GLN A 79 13.63 -1.43 -5.20
N ARG A 80 13.52 -0.13 -4.89
CA ARG A 80 12.86 0.36 -3.68
C ARG A 80 11.35 0.08 -3.70
N GLU A 81 10.70 0.31 -4.83
CA GLU A 81 9.29 -0.04 -5.05
C GLU A 81 9.02 -1.54 -4.80
N PHE A 82 9.88 -2.38 -5.36
CA PHE A 82 9.75 -3.82 -5.18
C PHE A 82 10.08 -4.27 -3.75
N LEU A 83 11.08 -3.64 -3.13
CA LEU A 83 11.38 -3.82 -1.70
C LEU A 83 10.18 -3.42 -0.84
N CYS A 84 9.48 -2.34 -1.19
CA CYS A 84 8.28 -1.90 -0.50
C CYS A 84 7.23 -3.00 -0.51
N LEU A 85 6.88 -3.52 -1.69
CA LEU A 85 5.92 -4.61 -1.80
C LEU A 85 6.32 -5.82 -0.93
N VAL A 86 7.57 -6.29 -1.03
CA VAL A 86 8.05 -7.44 -0.24
C VAL A 86 7.91 -7.19 1.25
N TRP A 87 8.37 -6.02 1.71
CA TRP A 87 8.33 -5.64 3.11
C TRP A 87 6.90 -5.55 3.64
N VAL A 88 5.99 -4.97 2.86
CA VAL A 88 4.58 -4.80 3.21
C VAL A 88 3.88 -6.16 3.30
N LEU A 89 4.09 -7.04 2.32
CA LEU A 89 3.53 -8.40 2.34
C LEU A 89 4.03 -9.19 3.57
N GLU A 90 5.30 -9.06 3.92
CA GLU A 90 5.85 -9.69 5.13
C GLU A 90 5.22 -9.12 6.41
N LYS A 91 5.03 -7.80 6.49
CA LYS A 91 4.47 -7.14 7.68
C LYS A 91 2.97 -7.34 7.86
N LEU A 92 2.23 -7.40 6.75
CA LEU A 92 0.78 -7.55 6.74
C LEU A 92 0.36 -9.00 6.40
N HIS A 93 1.27 -9.97 6.50
CA HIS A 93 0.99 -11.37 6.21
C HIS A 93 -0.29 -11.87 6.89
N TYR A 94 -0.48 -11.58 8.19
CA TYR A 94 -1.68 -11.96 8.93
C TYR A 94 -3.00 -11.38 8.40
N TYR A 95 -2.95 -10.29 7.63
CA TYR A 95 -4.13 -9.72 6.97
C TYR A 95 -4.36 -10.31 5.57
N LEU A 96 -3.26 -10.50 4.84
CA LEU A 96 -3.27 -10.79 3.40
C LEU A 96 -3.25 -12.29 3.09
N ASP A 97 -2.82 -13.12 4.05
CA ASP A 97 -2.82 -14.56 3.87
C ASP A 97 -4.25 -15.10 3.77
N GLY A 98 -4.49 -15.94 2.76
CA GLY A 98 -5.79 -16.53 2.46
C GLY A 98 -6.90 -15.55 2.03
N THR A 99 -6.63 -14.24 1.94
CA THR A 99 -7.62 -13.23 1.53
C THR A 99 -7.28 -12.65 0.16
N ALA A 100 -8.30 -12.26 -0.61
CA ALA A 100 -8.08 -11.56 -1.87
C ALA A 100 -7.75 -10.09 -1.60
N PHE A 101 -6.77 -9.54 -2.30
CA PHE A 101 -6.43 -8.13 -2.16
C PHE A 101 -5.84 -7.54 -3.44
N ASP A 102 -6.01 -6.23 -3.56
CA ASP A 102 -5.55 -5.46 -4.70
C ASP A 102 -4.41 -4.55 -4.25
N VAL A 103 -3.24 -4.70 -4.87
CA VAL A 103 -2.09 -3.81 -4.65
C VAL A 103 -2.21 -2.64 -5.60
N LEU A 104 -2.27 -1.44 -5.03
CA LEU A 104 -2.26 -0.20 -5.76
C LEU A 104 -0.87 0.44 -5.57
N THR A 105 -0.25 0.84 -6.69
CA THR A 105 1.04 1.56 -6.73
C THR A 105 1.01 2.57 -7.88
N ASP A 106 1.83 3.61 -7.83
CA ASP A 106 2.07 4.52 -8.95
C ASP A 106 3.16 4.00 -9.91
N SER A 107 3.84 2.91 -9.54
CA SER A 107 5.00 2.40 -10.27
C SER A 107 4.70 1.20 -11.17
N ASN A 108 4.95 1.37 -12.47
CA ASN A 108 5.01 0.27 -13.44
C ASN A 108 6.09 -0.77 -13.12
N ALA A 109 7.06 -0.43 -12.27
CA ALA A 109 8.15 -1.32 -11.89
C ALA A 109 7.63 -2.58 -11.19
N VAL A 110 6.68 -2.44 -10.26
CA VAL A 110 6.15 -3.57 -9.49
C VAL A 110 5.49 -4.61 -10.41
N LYS A 111 4.67 -4.15 -11.35
CA LYS A 111 3.96 -5.02 -12.32
C LYS A 111 4.92 -5.73 -13.27
N SER A 112 5.93 -5.01 -13.77
CA SER A 112 6.93 -5.57 -14.70
C SER A 112 7.90 -6.53 -14.01
N LEU A 113 8.30 -6.23 -12.77
CA LEU A 113 9.28 -7.02 -12.02
C LEU A 113 8.78 -8.41 -11.64
N LEU A 114 7.47 -8.59 -11.47
CA LEU A 114 6.93 -9.93 -11.20
C LEU A 114 7.10 -10.90 -12.36
N ASN A 115 7.14 -10.41 -13.60
CA ASN A 115 7.22 -11.24 -14.81
C ASN A 115 8.62 -11.24 -15.43
N MET A 116 9.54 -10.41 -14.92
CA MET A 116 10.90 -10.30 -15.46
C MET A 116 11.79 -11.46 -15.01
N LYS A 117 12.56 -12.03 -15.95
CA LYS A 117 13.67 -12.91 -15.60
C LYS A 117 14.85 -12.06 -15.12
N THR A 118 15.17 -12.14 -13.83
CA THR A 118 16.32 -11.44 -13.24
C THR A 118 17.48 -12.40 -12.96
N SER A 119 18.70 -11.97 -13.30
CA SER A 119 19.95 -12.63 -12.89
C SER A 119 20.38 -12.23 -11.47
N ASN A 120 19.79 -11.16 -10.90
CA ASN A 120 20.13 -10.68 -9.56
C ASN A 120 19.53 -11.60 -8.50
N ARG A 121 20.41 -12.19 -7.66
CA ARG A 121 20.04 -13.14 -6.60
C ARG A 121 19.04 -12.58 -5.61
N HIS A 122 19.17 -11.32 -5.19
CA HIS A 122 18.26 -10.73 -4.20
C HIS A 122 16.86 -10.53 -4.78
N MET A 123 16.77 -10.01 -6.00
CA MET A 123 15.48 -9.85 -6.69
C MET A 123 14.78 -11.18 -6.93
N ARG A 124 15.53 -12.24 -7.25
CA ARG A 124 14.97 -13.59 -7.37
C ARG A 124 14.37 -14.08 -6.04
N ARG A 125 15.03 -13.84 -4.91
CA ARG A 125 14.49 -14.21 -3.58
C ARG A 125 13.17 -13.49 -3.28
N TRP A 126 13.10 -12.20 -3.60
CA TRP A 126 11.89 -11.39 -3.47
C TRP A 126 10.76 -11.86 -4.39
N GLN A 127 11.07 -12.25 -5.63
CA GLN A 127 10.07 -12.83 -6.52
C GLN A 127 9.48 -14.12 -5.95
N ILE A 128 10.30 -14.98 -5.34
CA ILE A 128 9.86 -16.22 -4.70
C ILE A 128 8.93 -15.93 -3.52
N SER A 129 9.26 -14.97 -2.65
CA SER A 129 8.39 -14.63 -1.51
C SER A 129 7.03 -14.09 -1.95
N ILE A 130 6.95 -13.40 -3.09
CA ILE A 130 5.66 -12.88 -3.60
C ILE A 130 4.82 -13.97 -4.29
N GLN A 131 5.41 -15.10 -4.71
CA GLN A 131 4.65 -16.17 -5.38
C GLN A 131 3.52 -16.72 -4.51
N GLU A 132 3.69 -16.74 -3.20
CA GLU A 132 2.66 -17.18 -2.24
C GLU A 132 1.35 -16.41 -2.40
N TYR A 133 1.42 -15.11 -2.70
CA TYR A 133 0.25 -14.24 -2.81
C TYR A 133 -0.31 -14.14 -4.24
N ARG A 134 0.37 -14.69 -5.25
CA ARG A 134 0.01 -14.46 -6.66
C ARG A 134 -1.41 -14.87 -7.04
N GLY A 135 -1.99 -15.88 -6.38
CA GLY A 135 -3.35 -16.33 -6.66
C GLY A 135 -4.42 -15.35 -6.17
N ASN A 136 -4.10 -14.59 -5.12
CA ASN A 136 -5.04 -13.73 -4.41
C ASN A 136 -4.78 -12.24 -4.63
N MET A 137 -3.63 -11.90 -5.19
CA MET A 137 -3.14 -10.54 -5.39
C MET A 137 -3.28 -10.09 -6.85
N ALA A 138 -3.97 -8.97 -7.08
CA ALA A 138 -3.92 -8.24 -8.34
C ALA A 138 -3.18 -6.90 -8.17
N ILE A 139 -2.50 -6.41 -9.22
CA ILE A 139 -1.76 -5.15 -9.18
C ILE A 139 -2.34 -4.15 -10.17
N PHE A 140 -2.69 -2.97 -9.63
CA PHE A 140 -3.22 -1.84 -10.38
C PHE A 140 -2.29 -0.63 -10.27
N ILE A 141 -2.11 0.05 -11.39
CA ILE A 141 -1.36 1.31 -11.41
C ILE A 141 -2.37 2.43 -11.19
N LYS A 142 -2.16 3.24 -10.15
CA LYS A 142 -3.00 4.39 -9.84
C LYS A 142 -2.17 5.65 -10.04
N MET A 143 -2.60 6.51 -10.96
CA MET A 143 -1.85 7.72 -11.35
C MET A 143 -1.93 8.83 -10.30
N GLU A 144 -2.91 8.77 -9.40
CA GLU A 144 -3.07 9.67 -8.26
C GLU A 144 -3.02 8.85 -6.97
N MET A 145 -1.82 8.77 -6.38
CA MET A 145 -1.61 8.32 -5.01
C MET A 145 -1.17 9.50 -4.17
N VAL A 146 -2.02 9.92 -3.23
CA VAL A 146 -1.61 10.91 -2.24
C VAL A 146 -0.77 10.18 -1.18
N SER A 147 0.43 10.70 -0.93
CA SER A 147 1.58 10.03 -0.31
C SER A 147 1.31 9.29 1.01
N ALA A 148 2.00 8.16 1.17
CA ALA A 148 2.08 7.38 2.40
C ALA A 148 2.76 8.13 3.58
N ASP A 149 3.41 9.28 3.32
CA ASP A 149 4.13 10.06 4.33
C ASP A 149 3.28 11.17 4.99
N GLY A 150 2.00 11.26 4.65
CA GLY A 150 1.05 12.11 5.34
C GLY A 150 -0.32 12.13 4.69
N LEU A 151 -1.32 11.57 5.38
CA LEU A 151 -2.74 11.82 5.15
C LEU A 151 -3.26 11.41 3.77
N TRP A 152 -3.79 10.19 3.70
CA TRP A 152 -4.69 9.76 2.65
C TRP A 152 -5.96 10.62 2.66
N GLN A 153 -5.91 11.85 2.13
CA GLN A 153 -7.10 12.50 1.61
C GLN A 153 -7.41 11.85 0.26
N ILE A 154 -8.13 10.73 0.31
CA ILE A 154 -8.88 10.26 -0.84
C ILE A 154 -10.08 11.21 -0.96
N PRO A 155 -10.23 12.02 -2.02
CA PRO A 155 -11.50 12.70 -2.26
C PRO A 155 -12.58 11.60 -2.39
N LEU A 156 -13.66 11.71 -1.61
CA LEU A 156 -14.82 10.80 -1.55
C LEU A 156 -15.63 10.73 -2.86
N LYS A 157 -14.98 10.75 -4.02
CA LYS A 157 -15.59 10.58 -5.32
C LYS A 157 -14.75 9.66 -6.19
N ILE A 158 -14.91 8.37 -5.99
CA ILE A 158 -14.79 7.41 -7.09
C ILE A 158 -16.17 6.78 -7.26
N GLN A 159 -17.00 7.45 -8.08
CA GLN A 159 -18.21 6.85 -8.61
C GLN A 159 -17.80 5.89 -9.75
N HIS A 160 -18.10 4.61 -9.54
CA HIS A 160 -18.28 3.55 -10.53
C HIS A 160 -17.08 3.06 -11.35
N GLY A 161 -16.84 1.73 -11.28
CA GLY A 161 -16.30 1.01 -12.44
C GLY A 161 -15.48 -0.25 -12.21
N TYR A 162 -15.58 -1.00 -11.11
CA TYR A 162 -15.00 -2.35 -11.06
C TYR A 162 -16.03 -3.38 -10.57
N HIS A 163 -16.83 -3.88 -11.50
CA HIS A 163 -17.55 -5.13 -11.30
C HIS A 163 -16.57 -6.29 -11.45
N ARG A 164 -16.16 -6.88 -10.32
CA ARG A 164 -15.60 -8.24 -10.32
C ARG A 164 -16.77 -9.15 -10.71
N LYS A 165 -16.82 -9.61 -11.98
CA LYS A 165 -17.71 -10.73 -12.32
C LYS A 165 -17.31 -11.89 -11.43
N SER A 166 -18.19 -12.32 -10.53
CA SER A 166 -17.98 -13.53 -9.76
C SER A 166 -17.95 -14.69 -10.74
N THR A 167 -16.78 -15.26 -10.99
CA THR A 167 -16.69 -16.56 -11.63
C THR A 167 -17.04 -17.59 -10.57
N ILE A 168 -18.25 -18.14 -10.68
CA ILE A 168 -18.57 -19.51 -10.25
C ILE A 168 -18.09 -20.44 -11.37
#